data_AF-A0A7N2MME2-F1
#
_entry.id   AF-A0A7N2MME2-F1
#
_cell.length_a   1.000
_cell.length_b   1.000
_cell.length_c   1.000
_cell.angle_alpha   90.00
_cell.angle_beta   90.00
_cell.angle_gamma   90.00
#
_symmetry.space_group_name_H-M   'P 1'
#
loop_
_entity.id
_entity.type
_entity.pdbx_description
1 polymer ?
#
loop_
_entity_poly.entity_id
_entity_poly.type
_entity_poly.pdbx_seq_one_letter_code
_entity_poly.pdbx_strand_id
1 'polypeptide(L)'
;MEDERVEKLNQAARIERLNQAALGGDINDFYNLIKEDVKLLEHIDELPFVETPLHKVASATETHIPFAMEMQRLKPSFVRKLNPDGLSPIHVALLNGKTQLVRWLLKVDGDLVRVKGREGMTPLHGAAAEDHLDLLDEFLKVCPDSIEDVTIRNETALHVAVKCKKLEAFKHLVEWLRQNKSKKTMSWKRKILNWKDEEGNTVLHVAAVRLLLDSGVDIDAKNLMGDTAGDILVKRQEEEVEYSRSSMEISEMLQRAEVTKCARYLRSIVLSLEERRLLQVDRWAKISDDRRNVVLVVATLLMTVTYQGLLSPPGGLWQDYYNPGSSRPNATKPDYRGLFNETSPYLQNIAGTAIGGSDLCFWVFLITNTLTFMLSYTIVLLIIPSGYVILRTALGSLSLCYIASLAIIFPVYFLYTYSLILVILFSVIYALTISAIRSTLHVSVLIRSWKKN
;
A
#
# COMPACT_ATOMS: atom_id res chain seq x y z
N MET A 1 17.99 20.27 56.18
CA MET A 1 16.64 20.05 55.61
C MET A 1 15.95 21.37 55.27
N GLU A 2 15.97 22.37 56.15
CA GLU A 2 15.32 23.66 55.89
C GLU A 2 16.03 24.48 54.81
N ASP A 3 17.37 24.62 54.88
CA ASP A 3 18.16 25.33 53.87
C ASP A 3 18.06 24.73 52.47
N GLU A 4 18.04 23.38 52.36
CA GLU A 4 17.88 22.69 51.08
C GLU A 4 16.49 22.92 50.48
N ARG A 5 15.46 23.05 51.33
CA ARG A 5 14.09 23.32 50.90
C ARG A 5 13.93 24.77 50.44
N VAL A 6 14.60 25.70 51.11
CA VAL A 6 14.67 27.12 50.72
C VAL A 6 15.37 27.27 49.38
N GLU A 7 16.49 26.58 49.16
CA GLU A 7 17.21 26.66 47.88
C GLU A 7 16.37 26.11 46.72
N LYS A 8 15.68 24.98 46.91
CA LYS A 8 14.74 24.45 45.89
C LYS A 8 13.61 25.43 45.56
N LEU A 9 13.07 26.13 46.55
CA LEU A 9 12.04 27.16 46.35
C LEU A 9 12.59 28.37 45.59
N ASN A 10 13.78 28.84 45.95
CA ASN A 10 14.45 29.93 45.24
C ASN A 10 14.73 29.56 43.77
N GLN A 11 15.16 28.32 43.54
CA GLN A 11 15.44 27.82 42.21
C GLN A 11 14.18 27.71 41.35
N ALA A 12 13.09 27.17 41.90
CA ALA A 12 11.78 27.16 41.23
C ALA A 12 11.29 28.57 40.89
N ALA A 13 11.48 29.54 41.80
CA ALA A 13 11.13 30.94 41.56
C ALA A 13 11.97 31.59 40.45
N ARG A 14 13.26 31.24 40.32
CA ARG A 14 14.11 31.70 39.21
C ARG A 14 13.67 31.12 37.87
N ILE A 15 13.33 29.82 37.82
CA ILE A 15 12.80 29.17 36.62
C ILE A 15 11.50 29.83 36.18
N GLU A 16 10.60 30.12 37.12
CA GLU A 16 9.34 30.80 36.81
C GLU A 16 9.57 32.21 36.27
N ARG A 17 10.46 33.00 36.89
CA ARG A 17 10.84 34.33 36.36
C ARG A 17 11.42 34.26 34.96
N LEU A 18 12.24 33.24 34.68
CA LEU A 18 12.80 33.01 33.34
C LEU A 18 11.71 32.67 32.32
N ASN A 19 10.73 31.86 32.73
CA ASN A 19 9.56 31.50 31.94
C ASN A 19 8.67 32.73 31.66
N GLN A 20 8.53 33.66 32.61
CA GLN A 20 7.83 34.94 32.40
C GLN A 20 8.58 35.86 31.43
N ALA A 21 9.90 35.98 31.55
CA ALA A 21 10.72 36.73 30.59
C ALA A 21 10.56 36.16 29.16
N ALA A 22 10.45 34.84 29.04
CA ALA A 22 10.20 34.17 27.76
C ALA A 22 8.80 34.43 27.20
N LEU A 23 7.77 34.51 28.06
CA LEU A 23 6.40 34.88 27.67
C LEU A 23 6.32 36.30 27.12
N GLY A 24 7.08 37.24 27.68
CA GLY A 24 7.16 38.62 27.19
C GLY A 24 8.21 38.87 26.11
N GLY A 25 9.06 37.88 25.80
CA GLY A 25 10.18 38.04 24.88
C GLY A 25 11.29 38.98 25.37
N ASP A 26 11.40 39.21 26.69
CA ASP A 26 12.37 40.14 27.26
C ASP A 26 13.76 39.49 27.40
N ILE A 27 14.63 39.77 26.44
CA ILE A 27 16.00 39.28 26.42
C ILE A 27 16.86 39.92 27.53
N ASN A 28 16.56 41.15 27.96
CA ASN A 28 17.34 41.83 29.00
C ASN A 28 17.09 41.17 30.36
N ASP A 29 15.83 40.91 30.69
CA ASP A 29 15.46 40.20 31.92
C ASP A 29 16.01 38.77 31.94
N PHE A 30 16.02 38.10 30.78
CA PHE A 30 16.71 36.83 30.64
C PHE A 30 18.19 36.91 31.03
N TYR A 31 18.95 37.88 30.50
CA TYR A 31 20.36 38.04 30.85
C TYR A 31 20.59 38.49 32.30
N ASN A 32 19.65 39.24 32.89
CA ASN A 32 19.70 39.60 34.31
C ASN A 32 19.57 38.35 35.19
N LEU A 33 18.67 37.42 34.84
CA LEU A 33 18.51 36.15 35.56
C LEU A 33 19.74 35.24 35.43
N ILE A 34 20.43 35.23 34.28
CA ILE A 34 21.72 34.51 34.13
C ILE A 34 22.80 35.12 35.04
N LYS A 35 22.81 36.44 35.23
CA LYS A 35 23.76 37.08 36.16
C LYS A 35 23.46 36.74 37.62
N GLU A 36 22.17 36.63 37.99
CA GLU A 36 21.76 36.18 39.32
C GLU A 36 22.22 34.73 39.58
N ASP A 37 22.14 33.86 38.58
CA ASP A 37 22.50 32.46 38.69
C ASP A 37 23.10 31.91 37.38
N VAL A 38 24.43 31.84 37.35
CA VAL A 38 25.21 31.39 36.18
C VAL A 38 24.93 29.93 35.82
N LYS A 39 24.46 29.11 36.78
CA LYS A 39 24.16 27.68 36.57
C LYS A 39 22.69 27.42 36.28
N LEU A 40 21.85 28.45 36.19
CA LEU A 40 20.40 28.32 36.01
C LEU A 40 20.02 27.44 34.83
N LEU A 41 20.63 27.66 33.65
CA LEU A 41 20.32 26.89 32.45
C LEU A 41 20.80 25.44 32.53
N GLU A 42 21.92 25.19 33.20
CA GLU A 42 22.44 23.84 33.39
C GLU A 42 21.53 23.05 34.33
N HIS A 43 21.09 23.67 35.41
CA HIS A 43 20.14 23.05 36.34
C HIS A 43 18.82 22.69 35.66
N ILE A 44 18.25 23.59 34.84
CA ILE A 44 17.04 23.29 34.07
C ILE A 44 17.30 22.12 33.11
N ASP A 45 18.49 22.03 32.51
CA ASP A 45 18.83 20.95 31.59
C ASP A 45 19.05 19.59 32.27
N GLU A 46 19.40 19.57 33.55
CA GLU A 46 19.49 18.32 34.32
C GLU A 46 18.10 17.72 34.61
N LEU A 47 17.05 18.55 34.64
CA LEU A 47 15.69 18.08 34.91
C LEU A 47 15.15 17.27 33.72
N PRO A 48 14.66 16.03 33.93
CA PRO A 48 14.18 15.18 32.83
C PRO A 48 12.92 15.74 32.16
N PHE A 49 11.98 16.23 32.98
CA PHE A 49 10.77 16.92 32.55
C PHE A 49 10.71 18.28 33.22
N VAL A 50 10.63 19.34 32.42
CA VAL A 50 10.60 20.71 32.92
C VAL A 50 9.95 21.63 31.90
N GLU A 51 9.12 22.55 32.39
CA GLU A 51 8.58 23.64 31.59
C GLU A 51 9.71 24.63 31.26
N THR A 52 10.31 24.47 30.08
CA THR A 52 11.41 25.34 29.63
C THR A 52 10.89 26.66 29.04
N PRO A 53 11.73 27.69 28.96
CA PRO A 53 11.40 28.96 28.30
C PRO A 53 10.91 28.81 26.86
N LEU A 54 11.38 27.78 26.13
CA LEU A 54 10.92 27.52 24.77
C LEU A 54 9.48 26.99 24.71
N HIS A 55 9.01 26.24 25.71
CA HIS A 55 7.59 25.88 25.83
C HIS A 55 6.74 27.13 26.04
N LYS A 56 7.21 28.06 26.87
CA LYS A 56 6.53 29.35 27.10
C LYS A 56 6.43 30.19 25.85
N VAL A 57 7.52 30.35 25.09
CA VAL A 57 7.47 31.03 23.77
C VAL A 57 6.48 30.34 22.83
N ALA A 58 6.39 29.00 22.86
CA ALA A 58 5.43 28.25 22.06
C ALA A 58 3.97 28.39 22.52
N SER A 59 3.74 28.74 23.79
CA SER A 59 2.41 29.00 24.38
C SER A 59 1.98 30.46 24.35
N ALA A 60 2.93 31.39 24.15
CA ALA A 60 2.68 32.83 24.19
C ALA A 60 1.70 33.27 23.09
N THR A 61 0.99 34.37 23.33
CA THR A 61 0.09 34.98 22.35
C THR A 61 0.89 35.48 21.13
N GLU A 62 1.98 36.19 21.37
CA GLU A 62 2.92 36.68 20.37
C GLU A 62 4.14 35.73 20.25
N THR A 63 4.61 35.50 19.03
CA THR A 63 5.75 34.59 18.81
C THR A 63 7.08 35.33 18.90
N HIS A 64 7.77 35.22 20.03
CA HIS A 64 9.06 35.88 20.28
C HIS A 64 10.25 35.06 19.73
N ILE A 65 10.36 34.96 18.40
CA ILE A 65 11.46 34.22 17.73
C ILE A 65 12.86 34.72 18.14
N PRO A 66 13.14 36.04 18.28
CA PRO A 66 14.46 36.49 18.72
C PRO A 66 14.87 35.94 20.09
N PHE A 67 13.91 35.87 21.03
CA PHE A 67 14.15 35.25 22.33
C PHE A 67 14.43 33.75 22.19
N ALA A 68 13.63 33.04 21.40
CA ALA A 68 13.84 31.61 21.15
C ALA A 68 15.21 31.33 20.50
N MET A 69 15.66 32.18 19.57
CA MET A 69 16.99 32.12 18.97
C MET A 69 18.09 32.31 20.00
N GLU A 70 17.97 33.30 20.86
CA GLU A 70 18.97 33.58 21.88
C GLU A 70 19.06 32.43 22.90
N MET A 71 17.90 31.90 23.31
CA MET A 71 17.83 30.72 24.18
C MET A 71 18.46 29.49 23.52
N GLN A 72 18.14 29.22 22.25
CA GLN A 72 18.71 28.10 21.50
C GLN A 72 20.21 28.23 21.29
N ARG A 73 20.73 29.45 21.09
CA ARG A 73 22.17 29.70 20.99
C ARG A 73 22.90 29.35 22.29
N LEU A 74 22.32 29.68 23.44
CA LEU A 74 22.92 29.44 24.75
C LEU A 74 22.73 28.01 25.24
N LYS A 75 21.55 27.40 24.99
CA LYS A 75 21.24 26.04 25.44
C LYS A 75 20.42 25.26 24.39
N PRO A 76 21.10 24.66 23.38
CA PRO A 76 20.43 23.96 22.28
C PRO A 76 19.57 22.78 22.71
N SER A 77 19.89 22.10 23.81
CA SER A 77 19.15 20.93 24.30
C SER A 77 17.68 21.22 24.62
N PHE A 78 17.33 22.48 24.93
CA PHE A 78 15.97 22.87 25.29
C PHE A 78 14.96 22.66 24.15
N VAL A 79 15.39 22.65 22.89
CA VAL A 79 14.49 22.40 21.74
C VAL A 79 13.91 20.98 21.73
N ARG A 80 14.53 20.05 22.48
CA ARG A 80 14.13 18.64 22.60
C ARG A 80 13.58 18.26 23.98
N LYS A 81 13.72 19.14 24.97
CA LYS A 81 13.23 18.89 26.34
C LYS A 81 11.72 18.71 26.34
N LEU A 82 11.25 17.80 27.20
CA LEU A 82 9.82 17.58 27.42
C LEU A 82 9.38 18.35 28.67
N ASN A 83 8.22 18.98 28.60
CA ASN A 83 7.56 19.53 29.77
C ASN A 83 6.85 18.42 30.59
N PRO A 84 6.25 18.73 31.75
CA PRO A 84 5.53 17.74 32.55
C PRO A 84 4.36 17.06 31.83
N ASP A 85 3.79 17.66 30.80
CA ASP A 85 2.75 17.06 29.95
C ASP A 85 3.34 16.07 28.92
N GLY A 86 4.66 15.91 28.89
CA GLY A 86 5.38 15.08 27.93
C GLY A 86 5.48 15.71 26.54
N LEU A 87 5.29 17.03 26.41
CA LEU A 87 5.34 17.75 25.14
C LEU A 87 6.69 18.44 25.00
N SER A 88 7.27 18.44 23.80
CA SER A 88 8.43 19.29 23.48
C SER A 88 7.98 20.66 22.95
N PRO A 89 8.87 21.66 22.82
CA PRO A 89 8.48 22.99 22.33
C PRO A 89 7.80 22.96 20.95
N ILE A 90 8.23 22.06 20.05
CA ILE A 90 7.59 21.91 18.73
C ILE A 90 6.17 21.32 18.83
N HIS A 91 5.90 20.45 19.81
CA HIS A 91 4.55 19.95 20.07
C HIS A 91 3.63 21.06 20.58
N VAL A 92 4.08 21.83 21.57
CA VAL A 92 3.31 22.97 22.10
C VAL A 92 3.05 24.01 21.00
N ALA A 93 4.05 24.28 20.14
CA ALA A 93 3.91 25.19 19.02
C ALA A 93 2.87 24.70 18.00
N LEU A 94 2.83 23.40 17.73
CA LEU A 94 1.83 22.79 16.84
C LEU A 94 0.41 22.90 17.41
N LEU A 95 0.22 22.56 18.68
CA LEU A 95 -1.08 22.61 19.35
C LEU A 95 -1.64 24.05 19.38
N ASN A 96 -0.77 25.04 19.54
CA ASN A 96 -1.15 26.45 19.57
C ASN A 96 -1.15 27.13 18.20
N GLY A 97 -1.00 26.38 17.09
CA GLY A 97 -1.01 26.91 15.73
C GLY A 97 0.13 27.89 15.42
N LYS A 98 1.25 27.83 16.14
CA LYS A 98 2.44 28.70 15.97
C LYS A 98 3.31 28.23 14.81
N THR A 99 2.74 28.19 13.60
CA THR A 99 3.39 27.69 12.38
C THR A 99 4.76 28.32 12.13
N GLN A 100 4.90 29.63 12.38
CA GLN A 100 6.19 30.31 12.18
C GLN A 100 7.28 29.81 13.15
N LEU A 101 6.93 29.51 14.40
CA LEU A 101 7.85 28.92 15.37
C LEU A 101 8.21 27.49 14.99
N VAL A 102 7.25 26.69 14.53
CA VAL A 102 7.48 25.33 14.01
C VAL A 102 8.49 25.36 12.87
N ARG A 103 8.29 26.24 11.88
CA ARG A 103 9.22 26.43 10.75
C ARG A 103 10.62 26.81 11.19
N TRP A 104 10.72 27.69 12.19
CA TRP A 104 12.01 28.08 12.74
C TRP A 104 12.69 26.92 13.47
N LEU A 105 11.96 26.18 14.31
CA LEU A 105 12.48 24.98 14.98
C LEU A 105 12.99 23.93 13.99
N LEU A 106 12.26 23.69 12.89
CA LEU A 106 12.71 22.77 11.83
C LEU A 106 14.01 23.22 11.14
N LYS A 107 14.23 24.54 11.02
CA LYS A 107 15.49 25.08 10.46
C LYS A 107 16.65 24.91 11.43
N VAL A 108 16.38 24.96 12.73
CA VAL A 108 17.39 24.71 13.77
C VAL A 108 17.82 23.24 13.73
N ASP A 109 16.86 22.32 13.72
CA ASP A 109 17.11 20.89 13.76
C ASP A 109 15.96 20.13 13.07
N GLY A 110 16.25 19.57 11.90
CA GLY A 110 15.26 18.83 11.10
C GLY A 110 14.83 17.50 11.71
N ASP A 111 15.63 16.94 12.62
CA ASP A 111 15.29 15.70 13.31
C ASP A 111 14.27 15.93 14.43
N LEU A 112 13.87 17.19 14.68
CA LEU A 112 12.76 17.51 15.58
C LEU A 112 11.44 16.91 15.12
N VAL A 113 11.26 16.65 13.82
CA VAL A 113 10.07 15.98 13.24
C VAL A 113 9.86 14.58 13.85
N ARG A 114 10.91 13.95 14.37
CA ARG A 114 10.89 12.60 14.95
C ARG A 114 10.91 12.60 16.48
N VAL A 115 10.91 13.75 17.14
CA VAL A 115 10.87 13.81 18.61
C VAL A 115 9.55 13.21 19.08
N LYS A 116 9.65 12.25 19.99
CA LYS A 116 8.50 11.57 20.58
C LYS A 116 8.09 12.28 21.87
N GLY A 117 6.91 12.86 21.87
CA GLY A 117 6.27 13.39 23.08
C GLY A 117 5.45 12.32 23.81
N ARG A 118 4.41 12.78 24.51
CA ARG A 118 3.41 11.94 25.19
C ARG A 118 2.85 10.89 24.22
N GLU A 119 2.69 9.66 24.71
CA GLU A 119 2.23 8.50 23.92
C GLU A 119 3.10 8.18 22.68
N GLY A 120 4.34 8.66 22.64
CA GLY A 120 5.21 8.46 21.49
C GLY A 120 4.76 9.21 20.23
N MET A 121 3.82 10.17 20.37
CA MET A 121 3.38 11.04 19.29
C MET A 121 4.55 11.88 18.79
N THR A 122 4.67 12.00 17.47
CA THR A 122 5.64 12.91 16.83
C THR A 122 4.94 14.15 16.28
N PRO A 123 5.67 15.23 15.96
CA PRO A 123 5.11 16.40 15.27
C PRO A 123 4.29 16.06 14.02
N LEU A 124 4.72 15.05 13.24
CA LEU A 124 3.97 14.59 12.07
C LEU A 124 2.59 14.01 12.45
N HIS A 125 2.49 13.27 13.55
CA HIS A 125 1.20 12.80 14.06
C HIS A 125 0.31 13.96 14.50
N GLY A 126 0.87 14.96 15.19
CA GLY A 126 0.13 16.16 15.60
C GLY A 126 -0.41 16.97 14.42
N ALA A 127 0.42 17.21 13.38
CA ALA A 127 -0.03 17.88 12.17
C ALA A 127 -1.11 17.08 11.41
N ALA A 128 -1.03 15.75 11.43
CA ALA A 128 -2.07 14.89 10.86
C ALA A 128 -3.38 14.89 11.68
N ALA A 129 -3.27 15.03 13.00
CA ALA A 129 -4.40 15.12 13.92
C ALA A 129 -5.17 16.44 13.79
N GLU A 130 -4.51 17.53 13.39
CA GLU A 130 -5.09 18.89 13.28
C GLU A 130 -5.33 19.38 11.84
N ASP A 131 -5.07 18.55 10.82
CA ASP A 131 -5.25 18.88 9.39
C ASP A 131 -4.33 19.99 8.85
N HIS A 132 -3.14 20.15 9.44
CA HIS A 132 -2.15 21.15 9.04
C HIS A 132 -1.36 20.72 7.79
N LEU A 133 -2.00 20.74 6.63
CA LEU A 133 -1.45 20.24 5.35
C LEU A 133 -0.08 20.85 4.99
N ASP A 134 0.07 22.16 5.16
CA ASP A 134 1.32 22.87 4.87
C ASP A 134 2.49 22.30 5.70
N LEU A 135 2.24 22.03 6.99
CA LEU A 135 3.25 21.47 7.88
C LEU A 135 3.54 20.00 7.59
N LEU A 136 2.55 19.22 7.13
CA LEU A 136 2.78 17.85 6.67
C LEU A 136 3.78 17.81 5.51
N ASP A 137 3.62 18.70 4.52
CA ASP A 137 4.56 18.81 3.40
C ASP A 137 5.96 19.23 3.86
N GLU A 138 6.04 20.23 4.74
CA GLU A 138 7.32 20.70 5.27
C GLU A 138 8.03 19.61 6.06
N PHE A 139 7.33 18.90 6.95
CA PHE A 139 7.88 17.79 7.73
C PHE A 139 8.39 16.65 6.85
N LEU A 140 7.59 16.21 5.88
CA LEU A 140 7.96 15.12 4.98
C LEU A 140 9.05 15.50 3.98
N LYS A 141 9.21 16.80 3.68
CA LYS A 141 10.32 17.32 2.88
C LYS A 141 11.63 17.33 3.68
N VAL A 142 11.58 17.73 4.95
CA VAL A 142 12.75 17.77 5.83
C VAL A 142 13.18 16.36 6.24
N CYS A 143 12.24 15.52 6.67
CA CYS A 143 12.49 14.16 7.12
C CYS A 143 11.46 13.18 6.53
N PRO A 144 11.68 12.66 5.30
CA PRO A 144 10.76 11.70 4.67
C PRO A 144 10.55 10.42 5.49
N ASP A 145 11.58 10.00 6.21
CA ASP A 145 11.56 8.76 7.01
C ASP A 145 10.61 8.87 8.22
N SER A 146 10.17 10.07 8.60
CA SER A 146 9.22 10.29 9.70
C SER A 146 7.85 9.65 9.46
N ILE A 147 7.51 9.34 8.19
CA ILE A 147 6.27 8.64 7.83
C ILE A 147 6.17 7.23 8.42
N GLU A 148 7.31 6.63 8.80
CA GLU A 148 7.37 5.31 9.42
C GLU A 148 7.32 5.36 10.95
N ASP A 149 7.38 6.55 11.56
CA ASP A 149 7.28 6.66 13.00
C ASP A 149 5.89 6.26 13.48
N VAL A 150 5.87 5.61 14.65
CA VAL A 150 4.67 5.12 15.30
C VAL A 150 4.58 5.56 16.74
N THR A 151 3.34 5.74 17.19
CA THR A 151 2.97 5.97 18.60
C THR A 151 3.20 4.71 19.45
N ILE A 152 2.99 4.80 20.77
CA ILE A 152 3.03 3.63 21.66
C ILE A 152 2.01 2.55 21.29
N ARG A 153 0.88 2.95 20.67
CA ARG A 153 -0.18 2.07 20.16
C ARG A 153 0.14 1.51 18.78
N ASN A 154 1.39 1.66 18.33
CA ASN A 154 1.87 1.24 17.01
C ASN A 154 1.11 1.91 15.84
N GLU A 155 0.56 3.10 16.07
CA GLU A 155 -0.21 3.85 15.07
C GLU A 155 0.70 4.75 14.25
N THR A 156 0.49 4.78 12.93
CA THR A 156 1.16 5.73 12.02
C THR A 156 0.36 7.04 11.91
N ALA A 157 0.95 8.09 11.35
CA ALA A 157 0.26 9.36 11.06
C ALA A 157 -1.05 9.19 10.25
N LEU A 158 -1.14 8.15 9.40
CA LEU A 158 -2.38 7.81 8.68
C LEU A 158 -3.47 7.26 9.60
N HIS A 159 -3.11 6.44 10.60
CA HIS A 159 -4.07 5.95 11.61
C HIS A 159 -4.62 7.14 12.40
N VAL A 160 -3.73 8.04 12.85
CA VAL A 160 -4.10 9.24 13.58
C VAL A 160 -5.01 10.15 12.75
N ALA A 161 -4.70 10.42 11.48
CA ALA A 161 -5.57 11.22 10.61
C ALA A 161 -6.99 10.64 10.52
N VAL A 162 -7.12 9.31 10.39
CA VAL A 162 -8.42 8.63 10.38
C VAL A 162 -9.11 8.68 11.75
N LYS A 163 -8.37 8.51 12.84
CA LYS A 163 -8.87 8.63 14.23
C LYS A 163 -9.26 10.07 14.60
N CYS A 164 -8.66 11.08 14.02
CA CYS A 164 -9.01 12.48 14.24
C CYS A 164 -10.02 13.01 13.21
N LYS A 165 -10.53 12.16 12.30
CA LYS A 165 -11.47 12.51 11.22
C LYS A 165 -10.92 13.56 10.24
N LYS A 166 -9.59 13.67 10.10
CA LYS A 166 -8.93 14.63 9.22
C LYS A 166 -8.73 14.06 7.81
N LEU A 167 -9.75 14.23 6.97
CA LEU A 167 -9.79 13.66 5.62
C LEU A 167 -8.69 14.22 4.71
N GLU A 168 -8.47 15.54 4.74
CA GLU A 168 -7.54 16.17 3.81
C GLU A 168 -6.10 15.79 4.17
N ALA A 169 -5.72 15.77 5.45
CA ALA A 169 -4.44 15.24 5.92
C ALA A 169 -4.25 13.78 5.51
N PHE A 170 -5.29 12.95 5.69
CA PHE A 170 -5.24 11.56 5.24
C PHE A 170 -4.97 11.45 3.73
N LYS A 171 -5.74 12.17 2.90
CA LYS A 171 -5.54 12.18 1.44
C LYS A 171 -4.15 12.66 1.07
N HIS A 172 -3.70 13.73 1.72
CA HIS A 172 -2.42 14.37 1.48
C HIS A 172 -1.26 13.41 1.75
N LEU A 173 -1.27 12.74 2.90
CA LEU A 173 -0.30 11.70 3.25
C LEU A 173 -0.30 10.53 2.27
N VAL A 174 -1.48 10.07 1.82
CA VAL A 174 -1.56 9.00 0.81
C VAL A 174 -1.03 9.46 -0.53
N GLU A 175 -1.35 10.69 -0.95
CA GLU A 175 -0.90 11.23 -2.22
C GLU A 175 0.62 11.43 -2.22
N TRP A 176 1.19 11.92 -1.12
CA TRP A 176 2.63 11.98 -0.92
C TRP A 176 3.29 10.59 -1.06
N LEU A 177 2.70 9.55 -0.45
CA LEU A 177 3.14 8.15 -0.60
C LEU A 177 3.02 7.63 -2.05
N ARG A 178 2.12 8.18 -2.87
CA ARG A 178 1.94 7.80 -4.29
C ARG A 178 2.92 8.50 -5.21
N GLN A 179 3.18 9.78 -4.97
CA GLN A 179 4.01 10.62 -5.83
C GLN A 179 5.49 10.34 -5.68
N ASN A 180 5.93 9.92 -4.49
CA ASN A 180 7.33 9.66 -4.23
C ASN A 180 7.74 8.28 -4.84
N LYS A 181 8.50 8.27 -5.94
CA LYS A 181 8.81 7.06 -6.74
C LYS A 181 10.14 6.36 -6.39
N SER A 182 10.73 6.65 -5.23
CA SER A 182 11.98 5.98 -4.84
C SER A 182 11.78 4.46 -4.64
N LYS A 183 12.84 3.65 -4.81
CA LYS A 183 12.78 2.20 -4.50
C LYS A 183 12.34 1.92 -3.05
N LYS A 184 12.67 2.81 -2.10
CA LYS A 184 12.24 2.78 -0.69
C LYS A 184 10.72 2.99 -0.57
N THR A 185 10.13 3.79 -1.47
CA THR A 185 8.72 4.18 -1.39
C THR A 185 7.73 3.09 -1.81
N MET A 186 8.06 2.20 -2.74
CA MET A 186 7.19 1.04 -3.01
C MET A 186 7.10 0.09 -1.81
N SER A 187 8.19 0.00 -1.03
CA SER A 187 8.20 -0.69 0.25
C SER A 187 7.34 0.07 1.26
N TRP A 188 7.54 1.39 1.43
CA TRP A 188 6.75 2.22 2.34
C TRP A 188 5.26 2.20 2.05
N LYS A 189 4.84 2.38 0.80
CA LYS A 189 3.42 2.35 0.43
C LYS A 189 2.75 1.04 0.88
N ARG A 190 3.39 -0.10 0.64
CA ARG A 190 2.85 -1.40 1.06
C ARG A 190 2.95 -1.60 2.57
N LYS A 191 4.06 -1.21 3.18
CA LYS A 191 4.36 -1.40 4.60
C LYS A 191 3.48 -0.52 5.49
N ILE A 192 3.32 0.75 5.14
CA ILE A 192 2.60 1.77 5.91
C ILE A 192 1.07 1.62 5.76
N LEU A 193 0.55 1.33 4.57
CA LEU A 193 -0.90 1.10 4.40
C LEU A 193 -1.37 -0.21 5.03
N ASN A 194 -0.50 -1.22 5.10
CA ASN A 194 -0.78 -2.48 5.79
C ASN A 194 -0.21 -2.54 7.21
N TRP A 195 0.32 -1.41 7.71
CA TRP A 195 0.78 -1.35 9.08
C TRP A 195 -0.40 -1.58 10.00
N LYS A 196 -0.15 -2.26 11.12
CA LYS A 196 -1.17 -2.62 12.08
C LYS A 196 -0.91 -1.88 13.38
N ASP A 197 -1.95 -1.33 13.99
CA ASP A 197 -1.88 -0.85 15.37
C ASP A 197 -1.70 -2.01 16.37
N GLU A 198 -1.66 -1.69 17.67
CA GLU A 198 -1.49 -2.66 18.75
C GLU A 198 -2.59 -3.73 18.77
N GLU A 199 -3.80 -3.40 18.33
CA GLU A 199 -4.91 -4.34 18.22
C GLU A 199 -4.94 -5.12 16.88
N GLY A 200 -3.97 -4.88 16.00
CA GLY A 200 -3.85 -5.58 14.73
C GLY A 200 -4.66 -4.98 13.58
N ASN A 201 -5.30 -3.82 13.78
CA ASN A 201 -6.09 -3.10 12.80
C ASN A 201 -5.18 -2.31 11.86
N THR A 202 -5.44 -2.41 10.56
CA THR A 202 -4.83 -1.48 9.60
C THR A 202 -5.61 -0.18 9.52
N VAL A 203 -5.04 0.85 8.89
CA VAL A 203 -5.72 2.12 8.61
C VAL A 203 -7.10 1.90 7.95
N LEU A 204 -7.23 0.89 7.08
CA LEU A 204 -8.51 0.53 6.45
C LEU A 204 -9.51 -0.07 7.44
N HIS A 205 -9.05 -0.89 8.39
CA HIS A 205 -9.90 -1.44 9.45
C HIS A 205 -10.41 -0.31 10.36
N VAL A 206 -9.53 0.60 10.78
CA VAL A 206 -9.91 1.77 11.60
C VAL A 206 -10.94 2.65 10.86
N ALA A 207 -10.76 2.86 9.56
CA ALA A 207 -11.72 3.59 8.75
C ALA A 207 -13.05 2.85 8.58
N ALA A 208 -13.03 1.53 8.33
CA ALA A 208 -14.20 0.69 8.15
C ALA A 208 -15.05 0.59 9.44
N VAL A 209 -14.40 0.39 10.58
CA VAL A 209 -15.08 0.37 11.88
C VAL A 209 -15.76 1.71 12.13
N ARG A 210 -15.08 2.83 11.88
CA ARG A 210 -15.70 4.17 12.01
C ARG A 210 -16.88 4.40 11.08
N LEU A 211 -16.81 3.90 9.85
CA LEU A 211 -17.91 4.00 8.91
C LEU A 211 -19.13 3.22 9.33
N LEU A 212 -18.91 2.02 9.87
CA LEU A 212 -19.99 1.17 10.35
C LEU A 212 -20.67 1.82 11.55
N LEU A 213 -19.89 2.40 12.47
CA LEU A 213 -20.39 3.17 13.63
C LEU A 213 -21.20 4.40 13.21
N ASP A 214 -20.75 5.17 12.22
CA ASP A 214 -21.46 6.38 11.75
C ASP A 214 -22.67 6.07 10.82
N SER A 215 -22.80 4.81 10.37
CA SER A 215 -23.87 4.38 9.44
C SER A 215 -25.15 3.88 10.14
N GLY A 216 -25.20 3.89 11.47
CA GLY A 216 -26.40 3.48 12.22
C GLY A 216 -26.79 2.01 12.04
N VAL A 217 -25.81 1.15 11.81
CA VAL A 217 -25.99 -0.31 11.86
C VAL A 217 -26.23 -0.72 13.32
N ASP A 218 -27.21 -1.61 13.53
CA ASP A 218 -27.72 -2.03 14.83
C ASP A 218 -26.61 -2.26 15.87
N ILE A 219 -26.60 -1.36 16.86
CA ILE A 219 -25.56 -1.17 17.87
C ILE A 219 -25.74 -2.17 19.02
N ASP A 220 -26.89 -2.83 19.08
CA ASP A 220 -27.32 -3.69 20.20
C ASP A 220 -26.77 -5.12 20.13
N ALA A 221 -25.97 -5.44 19.10
CA ALA A 221 -25.29 -6.72 18.97
C ALA A 221 -24.14 -6.84 19.98
N LYS A 222 -24.28 -7.77 20.93
CA LYS A 222 -23.27 -8.05 21.97
C LYS A 222 -22.17 -8.97 21.44
N ASN A 223 -20.92 -8.66 21.77
CA ASN A 223 -19.76 -9.50 21.49
C ASN A 223 -19.69 -10.70 22.47
N LEU A 224 -18.67 -11.56 22.32
CA LEU A 224 -18.45 -12.73 23.20
C LEU A 224 -18.16 -12.37 24.67
N MET A 225 -17.84 -11.11 24.95
CA MET A 225 -17.67 -10.55 26.29
C MET A 225 -18.95 -9.90 26.84
N GLY A 226 -20.05 -9.94 26.08
CA GLY A 226 -21.35 -9.38 26.47
C GLY A 226 -21.51 -7.88 26.20
N ASP A 227 -20.52 -7.22 25.61
CA ASP A 227 -20.51 -5.77 25.35
C ASP A 227 -21.14 -5.48 23.98
N THR A 228 -22.09 -4.54 23.94
CA THR A 228 -22.60 -3.94 22.70
C THR A 228 -21.55 -3.02 22.06
N ALA A 229 -21.74 -2.66 20.78
CA ALA A 229 -20.89 -1.65 20.13
C ALA A 229 -20.95 -0.29 20.86
N GLY A 230 -22.04 -0.01 21.60
CA GLY A 230 -22.18 1.14 22.50
C GLY A 230 -21.41 0.99 23.81
N ASP A 231 -21.36 -0.20 24.41
CA ASP A 231 -20.65 -0.46 25.68
C ASP A 231 -19.11 -0.34 25.51
N ILE A 232 -18.59 -0.74 24.35
CA ILE A 232 -17.18 -0.52 23.97
C ILE A 232 -16.89 0.99 23.82
N LEU A 233 -17.89 1.76 23.38
CA LEU A 233 -17.81 3.19 23.13
C LEU A 233 -17.80 4.00 24.43
N VAL A 234 -18.63 3.62 25.41
CA VAL A 234 -18.63 4.23 26.77
C VAL A 234 -17.30 3.96 27.46
N LYS A 235 -16.75 2.74 27.37
CA LYS A 235 -15.41 2.42 27.89
C LYS A 235 -14.30 3.27 27.24
N ARG A 236 -14.38 3.57 25.93
CA ARG A 236 -13.41 4.42 25.23
C ARG A 236 -13.60 5.91 25.49
N GLN A 237 -14.83 6.40 25.59
CA GLN A 237 -15.12 7.80 25.90
C GLN A 237 -14.73 8.16 27.33
N GLU A 238 -14.90 7.26 28.30
CA GLU A 238 -14.47 7.51 29.69
C GLU A 238 -12.94 7.62 29.82
N GLU A 239 -12.16 6.98 28.93
CA GLU A 239 -10.70 7.15 28.82
C GLU A 239 -10.29 8.34 27.92
N GLU A 240 -11.13 8.77 26.96
CA GLU A 240 -10.87 9.88 26.01
C GLU A 240 -11.31 11.28 26.51
N VAL A 241 -12.03 11.42 27.64
CA VAL A 241 -12.67 12.69 28.08
C VAL A 241 -11.73 13.79 28.61
N GLU A 242 -10.42 13.57 28.74
CA GLU A 242 -9.49 14.65 29.14
C GLU A 242 -8.78 15.36 27.96
N TYR A 243 -9.30 15.26 26.73
CA TYR A 243 -8.72 15.96 25.57
C TYR A 243 -9.70 16.84 24.77
N SER A 244 -10.97 16.98 25.18
CA SER A 244 -11.91 17.85 24.46
C SER A 244 -12.86 18.58 25.39
N ARG A 245 -12.35 19.65 26.01
CA ARG A 245 -13.18 20.74 26.55
C ARG A 245 -12.83 22.06 25.89
N SER A 246 -13.35 22.25 24.68
CA SER A 246 -13.98 23.51 24.25
C SER A 246 -14.36 23.36 22.78
N SER A 247 -15.59 23.72 22.44
CA SER A 247 -16.17 23.67 21.07
C SER A 247 -16.72 22.31 20.64
N MET A 248 -17.72 21.82 21.38
CA MET A 248 -18.69 20.89 20.82
C MET A 248 -20.10 21.41 21.09
N GLU A 249 -20.60 22.22 20.18
CA GLU A 249 -22.03 22.33 19.89
C GLU A 249 -22.17 22.76 18.42
N ILE A 250 -23.02 22.06 17.66
CA ILE A 250 -23.39 22.29 16.23
C ILE A 250 -22.60 21.52 15.14
N SER A 251 -22.23 20.24 15.30
CA SER A 251 -21.71 19.47 14.13
C SER A 251 -22.07 17.98 14.10
N GLU A 252 -23.31 17.63 14.36
CA GLU A 252 -23.74 16.21 14.25
C GLU A 252 -24.14 15.81 12.81
N MET A 253 -24.38 16.78 11.92
CA MET A 253 -24.80 16.51 10.54
C MET A 253 -23.67 16.64 9.50
N LEU A 254 -22.67 17.51 9.72
CA LEU A 254 -21.52 17.67 8.82
C LEU A 254 -20.49 16.53 8.96
N GLN A 255 -20.36 15.95 10.15
CA GLN A 255 -19.42 14.87 10.45
C GLN A 255 -19.71 13.57 9.67
N ARG A 256 -20.98 13.27 9.38
CA ARG A 256 -21.40 12.05 8.66
C ARG A 256 -20.99 12.06 7.18
N ALA A 257 -20.89 13.25 6.58
CA ALA A 257 -20.51 13.43 5.18
C ALA A 257 -19.00 13.27 4.94
N GLU A 258 -18.16 13.69 5.89
CA GLU A 258 -16.70 13.60 5.75
C GLU A 258 -16.18 12.17 5.94
N VAL A 259 -16.74 11.42 6.89
CA VAL A 259 -16.35 10.03 7.14
C VAL A 259 -16.74 9.14 5.96
N THR A 260 -17.95 9.29 5.41
CA THR A 260 -18.36 8.60 4.17
C THR A 260 -17.52 8.99 2.95
N LYS A 261 -16.85 10.15 2.97
CA LYS A 261 -15.90 10.58 1.92
C LYS A 261 -14.52 9.94 2.13
N CYS A 262 -14.01 9.86 3.37
CA CYS A 262 -12.79 9.08 3.73
C CYS A 262 -12.90 7.64 3.27
N ALA A 263 -14.03 7.00 3.57
CA ALA A 263 -14.38 5.65 3.16
C ALA A 263 -14.29 5.39 1.67
N ARG A 264 -14.97 6.25 0.90
CA ARG A 264 -15.05 6.13 -0.54
C ARG A 264 -13.69 6.38 -1.17
N TYR A 265 -12.90 7.28 -0.60
CA TYR A 265 -11.53 7.55 -1.03
C TYR A 265 -10.57 6.41 -0.68
N LEU A 266 -10.65 5.84 0.52
CA LEU A 266 -9.91 4.62 0.89
C LEU A 266 -10.30 3.45 0.01
N ARG A 267 -11.59 3.27 -0.23
CA ARG A 267 -12.12 2.27 -1.16
C ARG A 267 -11.58 2.52 -2.57
N SER A 268 -11.53 3.76 -3.06
CA SER A 268 -11.00 4.07 -4.39
C SER A 268 -9.47 3.89 -4.48
N ILE A 269 -8.72 4.14 -3.41
CA ILE A 269 -7.28 3.86 -3.34
C ILE A 269 -7.01 2.35 -3.33
N VAL A 270 -7.72 1.60 -2.48
CA VAL A 270 -7.60 0.13 -2.38
C VAL A 270 -8.03 -0.52 -3.69
N LEU A 271 -9.14 -0.05 -4.27
CA LEU A 271 -9.57 -0.41 -5.61
C LEU A 271 -8.44 -0.11 -6.62
N SER A 272 -7.88 1.10 -6.67
CA SER A 272 -6.79 1.42 -7.62
C SER A 272 -5.51 0.56 -7.46
N LEU A 273 -5.27 0.01 -6.27
CA LEU A 273 -4.10 -0.81 -5.94
C LEU A 273 -4.29 -2.29 -6.28
N GLU A 274 -5.53 -2.80 -6.28
CA GLU A 274 -5.87 -4.21 -6.49
C GLU A 274 -6.72 -4.50 -7.76
N GLU A 275 -7.23 -3.45 -8.42
CA GLU A 275 -8.36 -3.54 -9.36
C GLU A 275 -8.13 -4.34 -10.64
N ARG A 276 -6.90 -4.63 -11.05
CA ARG A 276 -6.72 -5.52 -12.22
C ARG A 276 -6.66 -7.00 -11.87
N ARG A 277 -6.39 -7.38 -10.61
CA ARG A 277 -6.20 -8.80 -10.25
C ARG A 277 -7.34 -9.39 -9.41
N LEU A 278 -7.93 -8.65 -8.46
CA LEU A 278 -8.92 -9.23 -7.54
C LEU A 278 -10.38 -9.08 -7.99
N LEU A 279 -10.72 -8.02 -8.73
CA LEU A 279 -12.09 -7.81 -9.24
C LEU A 279 -12.54 -8.87 -10.25
N GLN A 280 -11.63 -9.38 -11.09
CA GLN A 280 -11.98 -10.52 -11.96
C GLN A 280 -12.23 -11.75 -11.09
N VAL A 281 -11.31 -12.09 -10.19
CA VAL A 281 -11.38 -13.32 -9.38
C VAL A 281 -12.62 -13.35 -8.47
N ASP A 282 -13.00 -12.26 -7.81
CA ASP A 282 -14.21 -12.20 -6.98
C ASP A 282 -15.51 -12.26 -7.81
N ARG A 283 -15.52 -11.65 -9.00
CA ARG A 283 -16.66 -11.71 -9.93
C ARG A 283 -16.87 -13.12 -10.49
N TRP A 284 -15.79 -13.85 -10.78
CA TRP A 284 -15.84 -15.25 -11.21
C TRP A 284 -16.13 -16.22 -10.04
N ALA A 285 -15.71 -15.89 -8.82
CA ALA A 285 -16.00 -16.68 -7.62
C ALA A 285 -17.48 -16.62 -7.18
N LYS A 286 -18.22 -15.56 -7.58
CA LYS A 286 -19.64 -15.35 -7.28
C LYS A 286 -20.61 -15.91 -8.35
N ILE A 287 -20.11 -16.63 -9.35
CA ILE A 287 -20.95 -17.28 -10.36
C ILE A 287 -21.67 -18.47 -9.73
N SER A 288 -22.99 -18.60 -9.97
CA SER A 288 -23.76 -19.77 -9.52
C SER A 288 -23.22 -21.06 -10.13
N ASP A 289 -23.31 -22.18 -9.41
CA ASP A 289 -22.79 -23.46 -9.89
C ASP A 289 -23.38 -23.87 -11.26
N ASP A 290 -24.65 -23.54 -11.52
CA ASP A 290 -25.29 -23.78 -12.83
C ASP A 290 -24.63 -23.01 -13.97
N ARG A 291 -24.38 -21.71 -13.78
CA ARG A 291 -23.71 -20.87 -14.79
C ARG A 291 -22.25 -21.28 -14.97
N ARG A 292 -21.59 -21.67 -13.88
CA ARG A 292 -20.22 -22.18 -13.88
C ARG A 292 -20.09 -23.43 -14.74
N ASN A 293 -21.00 -24.37 -14.56
CA ASN A 293 -21.03 -25.62 -15.32
C ASN A 293 -21.27 -25.37 -16.80
N VAL A 294 -22.22 -24.49 -17.16
CA VAL A 294 -22.46 -24.10 -18.56
C VAL A 294 -21.22 -23.49 -19.20
N VAL A 295 -20.56 -22.54 -18.52
CA VAL A 295 -19.36 -21.88 -19.05
C VAL A 295 -18.18 -22.86 -19.18
N LEU A 296 -18.00 -23.77 -18.22
CA LEU A 296 -16.97 -24.82 -18.31
C LEU A 296 -17.21 -25.75 -19.50
N VAL A 297 -18.46 -26.18 -19.72
CA VAL A 297 -18.81 -27.01 -20.88
C VAL A 297 -18.53 -26.28 -22.19
N VAL A 298 -18.99 -25.03 -22.33
CA VAL A 298 -18.74 -24.24 -23.55
C VAL A 298 -17.24 -24.01 -23.78
N ALA A 299 -16.50 -23.63 -22.75
CA ALA A 299 -15.06 -23.37 -22.87
C ALA A 299 -14.27 -24.65 -23.18
N THR A 300 -14.61 -25.79 -22.58
CA THR A 300 -13.99 -27.08 -22.92
C THR A 300 -14.32 -27.52 -24.34
N LEU A 301 -15.57 -27.36 -24.80
CA LEU A 301 -15.94 -27.62 -26.20
C LEU A 301 -15.13 -26.75 -27.16
N LEU A 302 -15.02 -25.45 -26.91
CA LEU A 302 -14.19 -24.56 -27.72
C LEU A 302 -12.71 -24.99 -27.73
N MET A 303 -12.15 -25.39 -26.58
CA MET A 303 -10.80 -25.94 -26.52
C MET A 303 -10.66 -27.22 -27.36
N THR A 304 -11.63 -28.12 -27.32
CA THR A 304 -11.59 -29.37 -28.10
C THR A 304 -11.67 -29.11 -29.60
N VAL A 305 -12.60 -28.27 -30.05
CA VAL A 305 -12.79 -27.94 -31.46
C VAL A 305 -11.56 -27.23 -32.02
N THR A 306 -10.97 -26.30 -31.27
CA THR A 306 -9.77 -25.59 -31.70
C THR A 306 -8.54 -26.49 -31.74
N TYR A 307 -8.35 -27.38 -30.75
CA TYR A 307 -7.30 -28.39 -30.77
C TYR A 307 -7.43 -29.34 -31.98
N GLN A 308 -8.65 -29.80 -32.29
CA GLN A 308 -8.90 -30.64 -33.47
C GLN A 308 -8.63 -29.87 -34.78
N GLY A 309 -9.04 -28.60 -34.86
CA GLY A 309 -8.74 -27.74 -36.00
C GLY A 309 -7.25 -27.49 -36.20
N LEU A 310 -6.45 -27.53 -35.13
CA LEU A 310 -4.98 -27.47 -35.23
C LEU A 310 -4.39 -28.75 -35.83
N LEU A 311 -4.88 -29.93 -35.41
CA LEU A 311 -4.40 -31.23 -35.91
C LEU A 311 -4.86 -31.52 -37.35
N SER A 312 -6.00 -30.97 -37.75
CA SER A 312 -6.58 -31.10 -39.09
C SER A 312 -6.75 -29.73 -39.73
N PRO A 313 -5.65 -29.04 -40.10
CA PRO A 313 -5.73 -27.71 -40.65
C PRO A 313 -6.40 -27.72 -42.04
N PRO A 314 -7.01 -26.60 -42.46
CA PRO A 314 -7.56 -26.47 -43.80
C PRO A 314 -6.46 -26.69 -44.85
N GLY A 315 -6.74 -27.52 -45.84
CA GLY A 315 -5.76 -27.99 -46.84
C GLY A 315 -5.10 -29.33 -46.49
N GLY A 316 -5.17 -29.76 -45.22
CA GLY A 316 -4.62 -31.04 -44.77
C GLY A 316 -3.12 -30.99 -44.44
N LEU A 317 -2.55 -32.16 -44.19
CA LEU A 317 -1.13 -32.36 -43.89
C LEU A 317 -0.44 -33.09 -45.03
N TRP A 318 0.81 -32.73 -45.31
CA TRP A 318 1.68 -33.44 -46.23
C TRP A 318 1.86 -34.89 -45.78
N GLN A 319 1.62 -35.84 -46.67
CA GLN A 319 1.84 -37.26 -46.40
C GLN A 319 3.26 -37.66 -46.79
N ASP A 320 3.84 -38.61 -46.05
CA ASP A 320 5.11 -39.22 -46.43
C ASP A 320 4.88 -40.18 -47.60
N TYR A 321 5.62 -40.01 -48.69
CA TYR A 321 5.55 -40.90 -49.84
C TYR A 321 6.46 -42.12 -49.61
N TYR A 322 6.07 -43.00 -48.69
CA TYR A 322 6.72 -44.30 -48.57
C TYR A 322 6.12 -45.26 -49.61
N ASN A 323 6.90 -45.63 -50.64
CA ASN A 323 6.51 -46.59 -51.67
C ASN A 323 7.20 -47.96 -51.41
N PRO A 324 6.52 -48.97 -50.83
CA PRO A 324 7.14 -50.25 -50.48
C PRO A 324 7.38 -51.18 -51.70
N GLY A 325 7.19 -50.69 -52.93
CA GLY A 325 7.05 -51.54 -54.12
C GLY A 325 7.90 -51.19 -55.35
N SER A 326 8.90 -50.30 -55.28
CA SER A 326 9.76 -50.03 -56.44
C SER A 326 11.06 -50.83 -56.36
N SER A 327 10.98 -52.12 -56.69
CA SER A 327 12.14 -52.91 -57.09
C SER A 327 12.66 -52.42 -58.45
N ARG A 328 13.51 -51.39 -58.46
CA ARG A 328 14.43 -51.12 -59.56
C ARG A 328 15.80 -50.71 -58.99
N PRO A 329 16.89 -51.43 -59.29
CA PRO A 329 18.24 -50.94 -59.02
C PRO A 329 18.54 -49.83 -60.04
N ASN A 330 19.24 -48.77 -59.60
CA ASN A 330 19.54 -47.54 -60.35
C ASN A 330 18.44 -46.47 -60.31
N ALA A 331 18.25 -45.87 -59.13
CA ALA A 331 17.98 -44.45 -59.03
C ALA A 331 19.27 -43.77 -58.54
N THR A 332 19.94 -43.07 -59.46
CA THR A 332 21.03 -42.15 -59.15
C THR A 332 20.61 -41.22 -58.00
N LYS A 333 21.51 -41.04 -57.03
CA LYS A 333 21.46 -39.96 -56.02
C LYS A 333 20.93 -38.67 -56.66
N PRO A 334 20.11 -37.85 -55.96
CA PRO A 334 19.83 -36.52 -56.43
C PRO A 334 21.16 -35.76 -56.52
N ASP A 335 21.49 -35.33 -57.73
CA ASP A 335 22.68 -34.56 -58.04
C ASP A 335 22.50 -33.14 -57.51
N TYR A 336 23.18 -32.79 -56.42
CA TYR A 336 23.24 -31.43 -55.87
C TYR A 336 24.23 -30.56 -56.64
N ARG A 337 24.13 -30.51 -57.97
CA ARG A 337 24.96 -29.64 -58.82
C ARG A 337 24.13 -29.05 -59.96
N GLY A 338 23.35 -28.03 -59.62
CA GLY A 338 22.59 -27.25 -60.59
C GLY A 338 22.19 -25.90 -60.02
N LEU A 339 23.14 -24.97 -60.04
CA LEU A 339 23.00 -23.51 -60.05
C LEU A 339 21.99 -22.84 -59.10
N PHE A 340 22.58 -22.16 -58.11
CA PHE A 340 22.14 -20.83 -57.69
C PHE A 340 21.71 -19.98 -58.89
N ASN A 341 20.41 -19.69 -58.98
CA ASN A 341 19.84 -18.40 -59.37
C ASN A 341 18.33 -18.53 -59.42
N GLU A 342 17.68 -18.27 -58.30
CA GLU A 342 16.57 -17.33 -58.17
C GLU A 342 16.08 -17.33 -56.72
N THR A 343 15.95 -16.13 -56.16
CA THR A 343 15.39 -15.86 -54.84
C THR A 343 13.94 -16.33 -54.76
N SER A 344 13.71 -17.53 -54.23
CA SER A 344 12.40 -17.91 -53.70
C SER A 344 12.52 -19.04 -52.67
N PRO A 345 12.10 -18.82 -51.40
CA PRO A 345 12.19 -19.83 -50.36
C PRO A 345 11.01 -20.80 -50.47
N TYR A 346 11.04 -21.71 -51.46
CA TYR A 346 10.06 -22.79 -51.50
C TYR A 346 10.43 -23.85 -50.45
N LEU A 347 9.65 -23.84 -49.37
CA LEU A 347 9.66 -24.77 -48.26
C LEU A 347 9.58 -26.22 -48.82
N GLN A 348 10.61 -27.03 -48.57
CA GLN A 348 10.56 -28.45 -48.90
C GLN A 348 9.41 -29.09 -48.11
N ASN A 349 8.46 -29.74 -48.79
CA ASN A 349 7.25 -30.29 -48.18
C ASN A 349 7.61 -31.47 -47.27
N ILE A 350 7.68 -31.24 -45.96
CA ILE A 350 7.99 -32.26 -44.95
C ILE A 350 6.68 -32.95 -44.55
N ALA A 351 6.68 -34.28 -44.50
CA ALA A 351 5.53 -35.05 -44.04
C ALA A 351 5.10 -34.63 -42.62
N GLY A 352 3.79 -34.48 -42.41
CA GLY A 352 3.20 -34.00 -41.16
C GLY A 352 3.10 -32.47 -41.06
N THR A 353 3.58 -31.71 -42.04
CA THR A 353 3.42 -30.24 -42.09
C THR A 353 2.16 -29.82 -42.86
N ALA A 354 1.61 -28.65 -42.56
CA ALA A 354 0.34 -28.21 -43.15
C ALA A 354 0.46 -27.73 -44.61
N ILE A 355 -0.52 -28.12 -45.44
CA ILE A 355 -0.64 -27.78 -46.87
C ILE A 355 -1.40 -26.44 -46.99
N GLY A 356 -0.74 -25.33 -46.66
CA GLY A 356 -1.42 -24.01 -46.72
C GLY A 356 -0.63 -22.81 -46.22
N GLY A 357 0.63 -22.99 -45.80
CA GLY A 357 1.43 -21.94 -45.15
C GLY A 357 1.68 -20.65 -45.96
N SER A 358 1.27 -20.57 -47.22
CA SER A 358 1.39 -19.38 -48.07
C SER A 358 0.08 -18.59 -48.26
N ASP A 359 -1.08 -19.13 -47.85
CA ASP A 359 -2.38 -18.47 -48.05
C ASP A 359 -2.76 -17.57 -46.85
N LEU A 360 -3.19 -16.34 -47.13
CA LEU A 360 -3.69 -15.40 -46.12
C LEU A 360 -4.86 -15.98 -45.32
N CYS A 361 -5.77 -16.71 -45.97
CA CYS A 361 -6.94 -17.30 -45.31
C CYS A 361 -6.52 -18.33 -44.24
N PHE A 362 -5.45 -19.07 -44.53
CA PHE A 362 -4.87 -20.05 -43.62
C PHE A 362 -4.26 -19.39 -42.38
N TRP A 363 -3.56 -18.26 -42.54
CA TRP A 363 -3.02 -17.49 -41.42
C TRP A 363 -4.10 -16.88 -40.54
N VAL A 364 -5.18 -16.37 -41.14
CA VAL A 364 -6.35 -15.87 -40.38
C VAL A 364 -6.98 -17.00 -39.57
N PHE A 365 -7.14 -18.19 -40.16
CA PHE A 365 -7.61 -19.38 -39.44
C PHE A 365 -6.70 -19.72 -38.24
N LEU A 366 -5.38 -19.83 -38.45
CA LEU A 366 -4.45 -20.23 -37.40
C LEU A 366 -4.43 -19.24 -36.22
N ILE A 367 -4.44 -17.94 -36.52
CA ILE A 367 -4.45 -16.88 -35.50
C ILE A 367 -5.75 -16.89 -34.69
N THR A 368 -6.90 -16.95 -35.37
CA THR A 368 -8.22 -16.95 -34.71
C THR A 368 -8.47 -18.23 -33.93
N ASN A 369 -8.02 -19.39 -34.44
CA ASN A 369 -8.07 -20.67 -33.75
C ASN A 369 -7.24 -20.63 -32.46
N THR A 370 -5.99 -20.17 -32.56
CA THR A 370 -5.08 -20.07 -31.40
C THR A 370 -5.61 -19.07 -30.37
N LEU A 371 -6.13 -17.92 -30.79
CA LEU A 371 -6.75 -16.96 -29.89
C LEU A 371 -7.96 -17.56 -29.15
N THR A 372 -8.79 -18.34 -29.85
CA THR A 372 -9.97 -18.98 -29.27
C THR A 372 -9.56 -20.06 -28.25
N PHE A 373 -8.52 -20.85 -28.54
CA PHE A 373 -7.96 -21.81 -27.60
C PHE A 373 -7.39 -21.10 -26.35
N MET A 374 -6.62 -20.03 -26.53
CA MET A 374 -6.05 -19.22 -25.44
C MET A 374 -7.14 -18.68 -24.50
N LEU A 375 -8.18 -18.04 -25.06
CA LEU A 375 -9.27 -17.45 -24.28
C LEU A 375 -10.03 -18.54 -23.52
N SER A 376 -10.39 -19.63 -24.18
CA SER A 376 -11.11 -20.75 -23.56
C SER A 376 -10.28 -21.41 -22.44
N TYR A 377 -8.97 -21.59 -22.66
CA TYR A 377 -8.03 -22.09 -21.66
C TYR A 377 -7.95 -21.19 -20.43
N THR A 378 -7.86 -19.87 -20.62
CA THR A 378 -7.82 -18.91 -19.52
C THR A 378 -9.11 -18.93 -18.69
N ILE A 379 -10.27 -19.02 -19.33
CA ILE A 379 -11.57 -19.12 -18.69
C ILE A 379 -11.65 -20.38 -17.82
N VAL A 380 -11.23 -21.53 -18.36
CA VAL A 380 -11.23 -22.81 -17.61
C VAL A 380 -10.31 -22.73 -16.39
N LEU A 381 -9.10 -22.19 -16.52
CA LEU A 381 -8.16 -22.04 -15.39
C LEU A 381 -8.65 -21.09 -14.28
N LEU A 382 -9.38 -20.04 -14.66
CA LEU A 382 -9.95 -19.08 -13.72
C LEU A 382 -11.16 -19.65 -12.98
N ILE A 383 -11.98 -20.45 -13.67
CA ILE A 383 -13.24 -20.97 -13.12
C ILE A 383 -13.03 -22.22 -12.25
N ILE A 384 -12.05 -23.08 -12.55
CA ILE A 384 -11.84 -24.32 -11.77
C ILE A 384 -11.50 -23.99 -10.29
N PRO A 385 -12.13 -24.65 -9.30
CA PRO A 385 -11.83 -24.39 -7.90
C PRO A 385 -10.35 -24.64 -7.54
N SER A 386 -9.84 -23.92 -6.54
CA SER A 386 -8.43 -23.96 -6.12
C SER A 386 -7.94 -25.33 -5.65
N GLY A 387 -8.84 -26.20 -5.18
CA GLY A 387 -8.50 -27.54 -4.67
C GLY A 387 -8.15 -28.58 -5.75
N TYR A 388 -8.44 -28.31 -7.04
CA TYR A 388 -8.25 -29.29 -8.12
C TYR A 388 -6.87 -29.18 -8.77
N VAL A 389 -5.82 -29.45 -7.99
CA VAL A 389 -4.42 -29.31 -8.44
C VAL A 389 -4.09 -30.25 -9.61
N ILE A 390 -4.56 -31.50 -9.56
CA ILE A 390 -4.32 -32.50 -10.62
C ILE A 390 -4.92 -32.05 -11.96
N LEU A 391 -6.13 -31.49 -11.94
CA LEU A 391 -6.80 -30.98 -13.14
C LEU A 391 -6.04 -29.79 -13.73
N ARG A 392 -5.49 -28.92 -12.87
CA ARG A 392 -4.67 -27.76 -13.29
C ARG A 392 -3.33 -28.19 -13.89
N THR A 393 -2.70 -29.23 -13.35
CA THR A 393 -1.48 -29.79 -13.95
C THR A 393 -1.77 -30.44 -15.29
N ALA A 394 -2.91 -31.12 -15.43
CA ALA A 394 -3.34 -31.68 -16.71
C ALA A 394 -3.60 -30.58 -17.76
N LEU A 395 -4.25 -29.48 -17.37
CA LEU A 395 -4.44 -28.31 -18.25
C LEU A 395 -3.11 -27.67 -18.66
N GLY A 396 -2.15 -27.56 -17.73
CA GLY A 396 -0.79 -27.12 -18.06
C GLY A 396 -0.14 -28.00 -19.12
N SER A 397 -0.22 -29.33 -18.97
CA SER A 397 0.26 -30.29 -19.96
C SER A 397 -0.46 -30.15 -21.30
N LEU A 398 -1.77 -29.93 -21.31
CA LEU A 398 -2.55 -29.73 -22.53
C LEU A 398 -2.09 -28.49 -23.31
N SER A 399 -1.79 -27.39 -22.62
CA SER A 399 -1.25 -26.19 -23.27
C SER A 399 0.12 -26.44 -23.90
N LEU A 400 0.98 -27.22 -23.24
CA LEU A 400 2.29 -27.61 -23.78
C LEU A 400 2.14 -28.48 -25.03
N CYS A 401 1.21 -29.45 -25.02
CA CYS A 401 0.91 -30.28 -26.18
C CYS A 401 0.38 -29.46 -27.36
N TYR A 402 -0.47 -28.45 -27.11
CA TYR A 402 -0.98 -27.57 -28.15
C TYR A 402 0.15 -26.76 -28.81
N ILE A 403 1.04 -26.16 -28.01
CA ILE A 403 2.18 -25.39 -28.53
C ILE A 403 3.15 -26.30 -29.30
N ALA A 404 3.44 -27.48 -28.78
CA ALA A 404 4.32 -28.45 -29.45
C ALA A 404 3.72 -28.89 -30.79
N SER A 405 2.41 -29.16 -30.84
CA SER A 405 1.70 -29.49 -32.08
C SER A 405 1.79 -28.35 -33.10
N LEU A 406 1.65 -27.10 -32.64
CA LEU A 406 1.80 -25.91 -33.48
C LEU A 406 3.23 -25.76 -34.02
N ALA A 407 4.26 -26.01 -33.20
CA ALA A 407 5.65 -25.93 -33.64
C ALA A 407 6.01 -27.05 -34.65
N ILE A 408 5.46 -28.25 -34.49
CA ILE A 408 5.74 -29.41 -35.35
C ILE A 408 5.01 -29.29 -36.69
N ILE A 409 3.70 -28.99 -36.67
CA ILE A 409 2.85 -28.97 -37.86
C ILE A 409 3.14 -27.75 -38.74
N PHE A 410 3.61 -26.64 -38.15
CA PHE A 410 3.81 -25.38 -38.85
C PHE A 410 5.26 -24.83 -38.64
N PRO A 411 6.30 -25.48 -39.20
CA PRO A 411 7.71 -25.22 -38.86
C PRO A 411 8.35 -24.02 -39.61
N VAL A 412 7.69 -22.86 -39.64
CA VAL A 412 8.26 -21.63 -40.23
C VAL A 412 9.06 -20.87 -39.16
N TYR A 413 10.19 -20.23 -39.52
CA TYR A 413 11.02 -19.46 -38.57
C TYR A 413 10.22 -18.41 -37.77
N PHE A 414 9.25 -17.75 -38.42
CA PHE A 414 8.30 -16.84 -37.78
C PHE A 414 7.36 -17.52 -36.76
N LEU A 415 7.07 -18.81 -36.96
CA LEU A 415 6.23 -19.59 -36.04
C LEU A 415 7.01 -20.11 -34.82
N TYR A 416 8.34 -20.24 -34.90
CA TYR A 416 9.17 -20.49 -33.72
C TYR A 416 9.18 -19.30 -32.76
N THR A 417 9.30 -18.08 -33.28
CA THR A 417 9.21 -16.88 -32.43
C THR A 417 7.79 -16.69 -31.89
N TYR A 418 6.76 -16.95 -32.72
CA TYR A 418 5.36 -16.94 -32.29
C TYR A 418 5.06 -17.98 -31.21
N SER A 419 5.50 -19.23 -31.37
CA SER A 419 5.31 -20.29 -30.37
C SER A 419 6.05 -20.00 -29.07
N LEU A 420 7.26 -19.43 -29.12
CA LEU A 420 7.98 -18.96 -27.94
C LEU A 420 7.21 -17.87 -27.19
N ILE A 421 6.63 -16.90 -27.90
CA ILE A 421 5.76 -15.86 -27.31
C ILE A 421 4.55 -16.50 -26.65
N LEU A 422 3.94 -17.52 -27.27
CA LEU A 422 2.83 -18.25 -26.66
C LEU A 422 3.25 -19.00 -25.39
N VAL A 423 4.42 -19.65 -25.35
CA VAL A 423 4.95 -20.29 -24.12
C VAL A 423 5.07 -19.28 -22.99
N ILE A 424 5.62 -18.09 -23.27
CA ILE A 424 5.75 -17.02 -22.28
C ILE A 424 4.35 -16.57 -21.83
N LEU A 425 3.42 -16.36 -22.75
CA LEU A 425 2.06 -15.93 -22.44
C LEU A 425 1.30 -16.96 -21.59
N PHE A 426 1.33 -18.24 -21.97
CA PHE A 426 0.71 -19.34 -21.23
C PHE A 426 1.33 -19.52 -19.84
N SER A 427 2.66 -19.45 -19.72
CA SER A 427 3.34 -19.57 -18.42
C SER A 427 3.02 -18.39 -17.50
N VAL A 428 2.93 -17.17 -18.04
CA VAL A 428 2.48 -15.98 -17.31
C VAL A 428 1.03 -16.15 -16.85
N ILE A 429 0.11 -16.55 -17.74
CA ILE A 429 -1.30 -16.82 -17.40
C ILE A 429 -1.39 -17.87 -16.29
N TYR A 430 -0.67 -18.98 -16.43
CA TYR A 430 -0.65 -20.06 -15.45
C TYR A 430 -0.13 -19.57 -14.09
N ALA A 431 0.99 -18.84 -14.06
CA ALA A 431 1.56 -18.28 -12.84
C ALA A 431 0.64 -17.24 -12.16
N LEU A 432 -0.02 -16.39 -12.96
CA LEU A 432 -1.00 -15.41 -12.45
C LEU A 432 -2.19 -16.09 -11.78
N THR A 433 -2.70 -17.17 -12.37
CA THR A 433 -3.82 -17.93 -11.77
C THR A 433 -3.41 -18.62 -10.48
N ILE A 434 -2.21 -19.21 -10.40
CA ILE A 434 -1.67 -19.79 -9.16
C ILE A 434 -1.49 -18.72 -8.07
N SER A 435 -0.94 -17.56 -8.44
CA SER A 435 -0.76 -16.44 -7.51
C SER A 435 -2.08 -15.94 -6.96
N ALA A 436 -3.12 -15.81 -7.79
CA ALA A 436 -4.46 -15.39 -7.37
C ALA A 436 -5.13 -16.38 -6.41
N ILE A 437 -4.81 -17.67 -6.54
CA ILE A 437 -5.32 -18.72 -5.67
C ILE A 437 -4.61 -18.73 -4.32
N ARG A 438 -3.29 -18.54 -4.30
CA ARG A 438 -2.54 -18.43 -3.04
C ARG A 438 -3.01 -17.22 -2.23
N SER A 439 -3.29 -16.08 -2.87
CA SER A 439 -3.82 -14.91 -2.18
C SER A 439 -5.23 -15.14 -1.62
N THR A 440 -6.12 -15.82 -2.36
CA THR A 440 -7.47 -16.14 -1.86
C THR A 440 -7.47 -17.19 -0.74
N LEU A 441 -6.60 -18.21 -0.83
CA LEU A 441 -6.37 -19.16 0.26
C LEU A 441 -5.85 -18.47 1.52
N HIS A 442 -4.87 -17.57 1.39
CA HIS A 442 -4.32 -16.81 2.51
C HIS A 442 -5.39 -15.94 3.19
N VAL A 443 -6.22 -15.26 2.40
CA VAL A 443 -7.36 -14.48 2.91
C VAL A 443 -8.40 -15.38 3.58
N SER A 444 -8.73 -16.55 3.00
CA SER A 444 -9.68 -17.49 3.59
C SER A 444 -9.18 -18.16 4.89
N VAL A 445 -7.87 -18.39 5.00
CA VAL A 445 -7.22 -18.91 6.22
C VAL A 445 -7.21 -17.84 7.29
N LEU A 446 -6.93 -16.58 6.94
CA LEU A 446 -7.05 -15.45 7.85
C LEU A 446 -8.50 -15.30 8.36
N ILE A 447 -9.51 -15.41 7.48
CA ILE A 447 -10.93 -15.36 7.85
C ILE A 447 -11.34 -16.55 8.73
N ARG A 448 -10.84 -17.78 8.45
CA ARG A 448 -11.12 -18.96 9.29
C ARG A 448 -10.42 -18.90 10.65
N SER A 449 -9.22 -18.33 10.71
CA SER A 449 -8.53 -18.05 11.98
C SER A 449 -9.29 -17.02 12.80
N TRP A 450 -9.95 -16.06 12.15
CA TRP A 450 -10.83 -15.05 12.75
C TRP A 450 -12.16 -15.60 13.25
N LYS A 451 -12.58 -16.79 12.81
CA LYS A 451 -13.87 -17.41 13.18
C LYS A 451 -13.72 -18.48 14.28
N LYS A 452 -12.47 -18.78 14.67
CA LYS A 452 -12.12 -19.83 15.66
C LYS A 452 -11.51 -19.26 16.95
N ASN A 453 -11.16 -17.98 16.95
CA ASN A 453 -10.86 -17.18 18.14
C ASN A 453 -11.98 -16.16 18.29
#